data_AF-A0A388P867-F1
#
_entry.id   AF-A0A388P867-F1
#
_cell.length_a   1.000
_cell.length_b   1.000
_cell.length_c   1.000
_cell.angle_alpha   90.00
_cell.angle_beta   90.00
_cell.angle_gamma   90.00
#
_symmetry.space_group_name_H-M   'P 1'
#
loop_
_entity.id
_entity.type
_entity.pdbx_description
1 polymer ?
#
loop_
_entity_poly.entity_id
_entity_poly.type
_entity_poly.pdbx_seq_one_letter_code
_entity_poly.pdbx_strand_id
1 'polypeptide(L)'
;MKLKVYKSDGSAFTEKEFDIPSFEGSKGVALLKQVIVSYQANKRQGTSKTKDYGEVAGSGKKVLPQKGSGGSRHGDKRAPQMFKGGIVFGPRPRDWSKTITAQAKKIALQRALFELAADGGISVIEKFEVAQPKTKLFAKVLTNVSPAGKRLLVVDTTWSDSVVRASRNLSRAIFSNSSNLNALDLVRTPRILISEDGLNKVLERAKN
;
A
#
# COMPACT_ATOMS: atom_id res chain seq x y z
N MET A 1 15.35 15.45 -15.58
CA MET A 1 15.02 16.38 -14.47
C MET A 1 16.18 16.46 -13.50
N LYS A 2 16.51 17.66 -13.01
CA LYS A 2 17.58 17.86 -12.02
C LYS A 2 17.09 17.50 -10.63
N LEU A 3 17.78 16.58 -9.95
CA LEU A 3 17.48 16.18 -8.59
C LEU A 3 18.64 16.55 -7.65
N LYS A 4 18.29 16.85 -6.39
CA LYS A 4 19.27 17.10 -5.33
C LYS A 4 19.82 15.78 -4.81
N VAL A 5 21.11 15.58 -4.98
CA VAL A 5 21.88 14.42 -4.51
C VAL A 5 22.66 14.82 -3.27
N TYR A 6 22.24 14.33 -2.12
CA TYR A 6 22.84 14.57 -0.83
C TYR A 6 23.97 13.57 -0.56
N LYS A 7 25.02 14.03 0.12
CA LYS A 7 26.04 13.14 0.71
C LYS A 7 25.45 12.27 1.82
N SER A 8 26.18 11.24 2.25
CA SER A 8 25.81 10.34 3.35
C SER A 8 25.40 11.06 4.65
N ASP A 9 26.00 12.22 4.94
CA ASP A 9 25.69 13.04 6.12
C ASP A 9 24.42 13.92 5.98
N GLY A 10 23.90 14.04 4.75
CA GLY A 10 22.75 14.88 4.43
C GLY A 10 23.03 16.39 4.43
N SER A 11 24.29 16.82 4.59
CA SER A 11 24.68 18.23 4.78
C SER A 11 24.90 19.02 3.49
N ALA A 12 25.45 18.39 2.45
CA ALA A 12 25.71 18.99 1.14
C ALA A 12 24.91 18.30 0.05
N PHE A 13 24.43 19.06 -0.94
CA PHE A 13 23.76 18.54 -2.11
C PHE A 13 24.48 18.93 -3.40
N THR A 14 24.51 18.02 -4.36
CA THR A 14 24.89 18.27 -5.75
C THR A 14 23.68 18.08 -6.64
N GLU A 15 23.56 18.84 -7.72
CA GLU A 15 22.48 18.63 -8.69
C GLU A 15 22.96 17.67 -9.78
N LYS A 16 22.30 16.51 -9.89
CA LYS A 16 22.51 15.58 -11.00
C LYS A 16 21.25 15.49 -11.84
N GLU A 17 21.43 15.32 -13.14
CA GLU A 17 20.34 15.11 -14.07
C GLU A 17 19.98 13.63 -14.18
N PHE A 18 18.70 13.32 -13.98
CA PHE A 18 18.17 11.97 -14.14
C PHE A 18 17.06 11.94 -15.20
N ASP A 19 17.05 10.87 -15.99
CA ASP A 19 16.02 10.62 -17.01
C ASP A 19 14.77 10.01 -16.38
N ILE A 20 13.89 10.89 -15.90
CA ILE A 20 12.58 10.52 -15.34
C ILE A 20 11.55 10.58 -16.47
N PRO A 21 10.67 9.56 -16.62
CA PRO A 21 9.64 9.57 -17.65
C PRO A 21 8.75 10.80 -17.51
N SER A 22 8.56 11.54 -18.60
CA SER A 22 7.68 12.71 -18.65
C SER A 22 6.26 12.32 -19.05
N PHE A 23 5.26 12.96 -18.44
CA PHE A 23 3.87 12.81 -18.84
C PHE A 23 3.23 14.18 -19.06
N GLU A 24 2.43 14.29 -20.10
CA GLU A 24 1.66 15.50 -20.38
C GLU A 24 0.27 15.45 -19.75
N GLY A 25 -0.10 16.53 -19.05
CA GLY A 25 -1.46 16.74 -18.54
C GLY A 25 -1.99 15.59 -17.68
N SER A 26 -3.21 15.13 -17.98
CA SER A 26 -3.95 14.11 -17.24
C SER A 26 -3.71 12.66 -17.71
N LYS A 27 -2.82 12.45 -18.70
CA LYS A 27 -2.51 11.11 -19.21
C LYS A 27 -1.99 10.21 -18.09
N GLY A 28 -2.58 9.02 -17.93
CA GLY A 28 -2.16 8.02 -16.95
C GLY A 28 -2.76 8.14 -15.55
N VAL A 29 -3.46 9.23 -15.21
CA VAL A 29 -4.05 9.43 -13.85
C VAL A 29 -5.14 8.41 -13.55
N ALA A 30 -6.03 8.12 -14.51
CA ALA A 30 -7.07 7.11 -14.33
C ALA A 30 -6.49 5.71 -14.10
N LEU A 31 -5.42 5.38 -14.83
CA LEU A 31 -4.72 4.11 -14.70
C LEU A 31 -4.01 3.99 -13.35
N LEU A 32 -3.37 5.07 -12.90
CA LEU A 32 -2.76 5.15 -11.56
C LEU A 32 -3.81 4.88 -10.47
N LYS A 33 -4.99 5.50 -10.56
CA LYS A 33 -6.12 5.23 -9.65
C LYS A 33 -6.53 3.77 -9.68
N GLN A 34 -6.72 3.18 -10.86
CA GLN A 34 -7.11 1.77 -11.00
C GLN A 34 -6.09 0.83 -10.36
N VAL A 35 -4.79 1.10 -10.58
CA VAL A 35 -3.68 0.36 -9.98
C VAL A 35 -3.70 0.47 -8.45
N ILE A 36 -3.85 1.67 -7.90
CA ILE A 36 -3.97 1.89 -6.45
C ILE A 36 -5.16 1.12 -5.87
N VAL A 37 -6.33 1.19 -6.51
CA VAL A 37 -7.53 0.47 -6.06
C VAL A 37 -7.29 -1.04 -6.08
N SER A 38 -6.59 -1.58 -7.08
CA SER A 38 -6.24 -3.01 -7.10
C SER A 38 -5.30 -3.39 -5.96
N TYR A 39 -4.26 -2.60 -5.69
CA TYR A 39 -3.35 -2.87 -4.57
C TYR A 39 -4.08 -2.88 -3.23
N GLN A 40 -5.01 -1.94 -3.01
CA GLN A 40 -5.80 -1.89 -1.78
C GLN A 40 -6.82 -3.03 -1.70
N ALA A 41 -7.43 -3.42 -2.82
CA ALA A 41 -8.35 -4.54 -2.87
C ALA A 41 -7.64 -5.87 -2.57
N ASN A 42 -6.46 -6.09 -3.15
CA ASN A 42 -5.65 -7.31 -2.96
C ASN A 42 -5.12 -7.46 -1.53
N LYS A 43 -5.02 -6.36 -0.76
CA LYS A 43 -4.64 -6.40 0.66
C LYS A 43 -5.79 -6.87 1.58
N ARG A 44 -7.02 -6.98 1.08
CA ARG A 44 -8.18 -7.37 1.90
C ARG A 44 -8.25 -8.87 2.06
N GLN A 45 -8.52 -9.32 3.29
CA GLN A 45 -8.83 -10.70 3.59
C GLN A 45 -10.35 -10.87 3.66
N GLY A 46 -10.92 -11.73 2.80
CA GLY A 46 -12.36 -11.98 2.74
C GLY A 46 -12.83 -13.10 3.67
N THR A 47 -12.53 -13.03 4.97
CA THR A 47 -12.85 -14.08 5.97
C THR A 47 -14.20 -13.89 6.67
N SER A 48 -14.97 -12.88 6.28
CA SER A 48 -16.30 -12.62 6.87
C SER A 48 -17.33 -13.67 6.43
N LYS A 49 -18.00 -14.32 7.39
CA LYS A 49 -19.10 -15.26 7.13
C LYS A 49 -20.22 -15.07 8.15
N THR A 50 -21.47 -15.14 7.69
CA THR A 50 -22.67 -15.31 8.52
C THR A 50 -23.30 -16.67 8.29
N LYS A 51 -24.03 -17.18 9.29
CA LYS A 51 -24.79 -18.42 9.15
C LYS A 51 -26.08 -18.17 8.37
N ASP A 52 -26.20 -18.85 7.24
CA ASP A 52 -27.45 -18.91 6.49
C ASP A 52 -28.47 -19.84 7.18
N TYR A 53 -29.72 -19.83 6.71
CA TYR A 53 -30.80 -20.68 7.23
C TYR A 53 -30.41 -22.17 7.40
N GLY A 54 -29.66 -22.72 6.43
CA GLY A 54 -29.20 -24.11 6.47
C GLY A 54 -28.06 -24.39 7.45
N GLU A 55 -27.31 -23.37 7.85
CA GLU A 55 -26.13 -23.48 8.72
C GLU A 55 -26.47 -23.23 10.20
N VAL A 56 -27.63 -22.62 10.48
CA VAL A 56 -28.12 -22.42 11.85
C VAL A 56 -28.54 -23.76 12.45
N ALA A 57 -27.99 -24.09 13.62
CA ALA A 57 -28.38 -25.27 14.38
C ALA A 57 -29.80 -25.09 14.94
N GLY A 58 -30.69 -26.06 14.67
CA GLY A 58 -32.09 -26.01 15.10
C GLY A 58 -32.87 -27.25 14.69
N SER A 59 -34.19 -27.25 14.85
CA SER A 59 -35.05 -28.35 14.36
C SER A 59 -35.79 -27.93 13.10
N GLY A 60 -35.74 -28.72 12.03
CA GLY A 60 -36.53 -28.49 10.80
C GLY A 60 -38.00 -28.93 10.91
N LYS A 61 -38.44 -29.34 12.11
CA LYS A 61 -39.84 -29.71 12.36
C LYS A 61 -40.72 -28.47 12.31
N LYS A 62 -41.89 -28.62 11.68
CA LYS A 62 -42.89 -27.55 11.62
C LYS A 62 -43.25 -27.06 13.03
N VAL A 63 -43.15 -25.74 13.28
CA VAL A 63 -43.35 -25.16 14.62
C VAL A 63 -44.79 -25.29 15.12
N LEU A 64 -45.75 -25.04 14.22
CA LEU A 64 -47.19 -25.07 14.50
C LEU A 64 -47.91 -25.86 13.38
N PRO A 65 -49.08 -26.45 13.64
CA PRO A 65 -49.88 -27.06 12.58
C PRO A 65 -50.29 -26.02 11.52
N GLN A 66 -50.59 -26.47 10.31
CA GLN A 66 -50.89 -25.57 9.18
C GLN A 66 -52.16 -24.71 9.41
N LYS A 67 -53.10 -25.21 10.21
CA LYS A 67 -54.37 -24.57 10.60
C LYS A 67 -54.70 -24.96 12.05
N GLY A 68 -55.66 -24.25 12.66
CA GLY A 68 -56.20 -24.59 14.00
C GLY A 68 -55.39 -24.06 15.19
N SER A 69 -54.30 -23.33 14.96
CA SER A 69 -53.45 -22.77 16.03
C SER A 69 -53.78 -21.32 16.43
N GLY A 70 -54.62 -20.61 15.67
CA GLY A 70 -54.97 -19.21 15.91
C GLY A 70 -53.86 -18.17 15.63
N GLY A 71 -52.61 -18.60 15.42
CA GLY A 71 -51.46 -17.73 15.12
C GLY A 71 -51.06 -17.68 13.63
N SER A 72 -50.01 -16.91 13.32
CA SER A 72 -49.39 -16.89 12.00
C SER A 72 -48.76 -18.23 11.64
N ARG A 73 -48.81 -18.58 10.36
CA ARG A 73 -48.24 -19.84 9.86
C ARG A 73 -46.72 -19.77 9.90
N HIS A 74 -46.10 -20.71 10.60
CA HIS A 74 -44.65 -20.83 10.65
C HIS A 74 -44.19 -22.21 10.18
N GLY A 75 -43.15 -22.20 9.34
CA GLY A 75 -42.44 -23.39 8.90
C GLY A 75 -41.47 -23.83 9.98
N ASP A 76 -40.32 -23.17 10.06
CA ASP A 76 -39.19 -23.59 10.89
C ASP A 76 -38.81 -22.48 11.90
N LYS A 77 -38.21 -22.86 13.03
CA LYS A 77 -37.59 -21.94 14.00
C LYS A 77 -36.32 -21.28 13.47
N ARG A 78 -35.64 -21.85 12.47
CA ARG A 78 -34.44 -21.28 11.83
C ARG A 78 -34.74 -20.14 10.87
N ALA A 79 -36.02 -19.87 10.61
CA ALA A 79 -36.44 -18.87 9.61
C ALA A 79 -35.89 -17.46 9.96
N PRO A 80 -35.50 -16.64 8.98
CA PRO A 80 -34.82 -15.36 9.24
C PRO A 80 -35.58 -14.36 10.11
N GLN A 81 -36.91 -14.38 10.04
CA GLN A 81 -37.79 -13.54 10.86
C GLN A 81 -37.87 -13.98 12.33
N MET A 82 -37.42 -15.19 12.65
CA MET A 82 -37.39 -15.71 14.02
C MET A 82 -36.15 -15.20 14.76
N PHE A 83 -36.26 -15.06 16.09
CA PHE A 83 -35.10 -14.75 16.92
C PHE A 83 -34.02 -15.82 16.77
N LYS A 84 -32.77 -15.39 16.50
CA LYS A 84 -31.62 -16.27 16.19
C LYS A 84 -31.80 -17.15 14.93
N GLY A 85 -32.72 -16.76 14.03
CA GLY A 85 -32.85 -17.34 12.69
C GLY A 85 -31.63 -17.08 11.81
N GLY A 86 -31.61 -17.71 10.63
CA GLY A 86 -30.56 -17.50 9.63
C GLY A 86 -30.53 -16.07 9.10
N ILE A 87 -29.34 -15.56 8.82
CA ILE A 87 -29.17 -14.21 8.25
C ILE A 87 -29.34 -14.30 6.73
N VAL A 88 -30.20 -13.46 6.16
CA VAL A 88 -30.39 -13.37 4.70
C VAL A 88 -29.47 -12.31 4.13
N PHE A 89 -28.78 -12.65 3.03
CA PHE A 89 -27.83 -11.76 2.33
C PHE A 89 -26.71 -11.20 3.22
N GLY A 90 -26.29 -11.97 4.22
CA GLY A 90 -25.11 -11.63 5.01
C GLY A 90 -23.80 -11.82 4.25
N PRO A 91 -22.68 -11.32 4.80
CA PRO A 91 -21.37 -11.45 4.16
C PRO A 91 -20.96 -12.93 4.02
N ARG A 92 -20.44 -13.27 2.84
CA ARG A 92 -19.81 -14.56 2.57
C ARG A 92 -18.31 -14.39 2.28
N PRO A 93 -17.49 -15.40 2.59
CA PRO A 93 -16.09 -15.38 2.21
C PRO A 93 -15.96 -15.22 0.70
N ARG A 94 -15.12 -14.28 0.27
CA ARG A 94 -14.91 -13.99 -1.15
C ARG A 94 -13.49 -13.53 -1.40
N ASP A 95 -13.05 -13.70 -2.64
CA ASP A 95 -11.83 -13.07 -3.11
C ASP A 95 -12.10 -11.61 -3.49
N TRP A 96 -11.23 -10.71 -3.01
CA TRP A 96 -11.26 -9.28 -3.34
C TRP A 96 -10.23 -8.92 -4.41
N SER A 97 -9.46 -9.89 -4.88
CA SER A 97 -8.36 -9.66 -5.80
C SER A 97 -8.84 -9.04 -7.12
N LYS A 98 -8.06 -8.08 -7.62
CA LYS A 98 -8.25 -7.45 -8.93
C LYS A 98 -6.97 -7.60 -9.73
N THR A 99 -7.06 -8.32 -10.84
CA THR A 99 -5.92 -8.54 -11.74
C THR A 99 -5.69 -7.30 -12.62
N ILE A 100 -4.43 -6.90 -12.76
CA ILE A 100 -3.99 -5.82 -13.64
C ILE A 100 -2.77 -6.28 -14.41
N THR A 101 -2.69 -5.88 -15.69
CA THR A 101 -1.56 -6.19 -16.58
C THR A 101 -0.24 -5.62 -16.06
N ALA A 102 0.87 -6.26 -16.40
CA ALA A 102 2.20 -5.80 -15.99
C ALA A 102 2.51 -4.40 -16.54
N GLN A 103 2.15 -4.13 -17.79
CA GLN A 103 2.33 -2.82 -18.44
C GLN A 103 1.59 -1.70 -17.70
N ALA A 104 0.35 -1.95 -17.28
CA ALA A 104 -0.42 -0.96 -16.54
C ALA A 104 0.23 -0.59 -15.19
N LYS A 105 0.85 -1.57 -14.51
CA LYS A 105 1.61 -1.32 -13.27
C LYS A 105 2.86 -0.47 -13.54
N LYS A 106 3.54 -0.70 -14.66
CA LYS A 106 4.72 0.08 -15.08
C LYS A 106 4.35 1.54 -15.36
N ILE A 107 3.32 1.78 -16.18
CA ILE A 107 2.85 3.13 -16.50
C ILE A 107 2.40 3.87 -15.23
N ALA A 108 1.69 3.19 -14.32
CA ALA A 108 1.30 3.78 -13.04
C ALA A 108 2.52 4.16 -12.17
N LEU A 109 3.56 3.32 -12.14
CA LEU A 109 4.80 3.64 -11.43
C LEU A 109 5.50 4.86 -12.04
N GLN A 110 5.65 4.88 -13.37
CA GLN A 110 6.24 5.99 -14.12
C GLN A 110 5.49 7.29 -13.84
N ARG A 111 4.15 7.26 -13.89
CA ARG A 111 3.31 8.43 -13.62
C ARG A 111 3.45 8.93 -12.18
N ALA A 112 3.46 8.03 -11.21
CA ALA A 112 3.64 8.40 -9.80
C ALA A 112 5.03 9.01 -9.54
N LEU A 113 6.08 8.50 -10.18
CA LEU A 113 7.43 9.07 -10.11
C LEU A 113 7.48 10.47 -10.74
N PHE A 114 6.83 10.64 -11.89
CA PHE A 114 6.77 11.94 -12.58
C PHE A 114 6.07 13.00 -11.73
N GLU A 115 4.89 12.71 -11.18
CA GLU A 115 4.15 13.66 -10.34
C GLU A 115 4.97 14.05 -9.11
N LEU A 116 5.60 13.07 -8.45
CA LEU A 116 6.44 13.36 -7.30
C LEU A 116 7.70 14.17 -7.65
N ALA A 117 8.29 13.92 -8.82
CA ALA A 117 9.42 14.69 -9.32
C ALA A 117 9.01 16.14 -9.65
N ALA A 118 7.84 16.32 -10.28
CA ALA A 118 7.27 17.64 -10.59
C ALA A 118 6.96 18.44 -9.32
N ASP A 119 6.50 17.79 -8.25
CA ASP A 119 6.29 18.39 -6.93
C ASP A 119 7.61 18.65 -6.16
N GLY A 120 8.76 18.26 -6.71
CA GLY A 120 10.06 18.36 -6.07
C GLY A 120 10.19 17.47 -4.83
N GLY A 121 9.39 16.39 -4.73
CA GLY A 121 9.30 15.48 -3.60
C GLY A 121 10.44 14.46 -3.49
N ILE A 122 11.26 14.33 -4.54
CA ILE A 122 12.35 13.35 -4.63
C ILE A 122 13.67 13.99 -4.15
N SER A 123 14.32 13.31 -3.21
CA SER A 123 15.69 13.61 -2.78
C SER A 123 16.53 12.35 -2.95
N VAL A 124 17.74 12.51 -3.46
CA VAL A 124 18.65 11.39 -3.71
C VAL A 124 19.76 11.43 -2.66
N ILE A 125 20.22 10.29 -2.18
CA ILE A 125 21.43 10.16 -1.35
C ILE A 125 22.43 9.28 -2.09
N GLU A 126 23.73 9.55 -1.97
CA GLU A 126 24.76 8.69 -2.56
C GLU A 126 24.69 7.27 -1.99
N LYS A 127 24.76 7.12 -0.67
CA LYS A 127 24.69 5.82 0.02
C LYS A 127 24.15 5.95 1.45
N PHE A 128 23.40 4.94 1.90
CA PHE A 128 22.99 4.82 3.29
C PHE A 128 24.02 4.02 4.09
N GLU A 129 24.88 4.71 4.83
CA GLU A 129 25.82 4.08 5.76
C GLU A 129 25.65 4.63 7.16
N VAL A 130 25.71 3.73 8.15
CA VAL A 130 25.69 4.10 9.56
C VAL A 130 26.80 3.33 10.27
N ALA A 131 27.79 4.05 10.80
CA ALA A 131 28.94 3.45 11.49
C ALA A 131 28.55 2.67 12.76
N GLN A 132 27.46 3.07 13.42
CA GLN A 132 26.90 2.35 14.57
C GLN A 132 25.39 2.23 14.40
N PRO A 133 24.76 1.08 14.74
CA PRO A 133 23.31 0.86 14.58
C PRO A 133 22.48 1.65 15.61
N LYS A 134 22.56 2.98 15.56
CA LYS A 134 21.89 3.92 16.46
C LYS A 134 20.81 4.68 15.70
N THR A 135 19.57 4.53 16.15
CA THR A 135 18.39 5.23 15.61
C THR A 135 18.57 6.75 15.59
N LYS A 136 19.21 7.32 16.62
CA LYS A 136 19.48 8.76 16.73
C LYS A 136 20.38 9.27 15.61
N LEU A 137 21.38 8.49 15.18
CA LEU A 137 22.28 8.88 14.10
C LEU A 137 21.54 8.89 12.77
N PHE A 138 20.78 7.81 12.51
CA PHE A 138 19.99 7.70 11.28
C PHE A 138 18.88 8.76 11.22
N ALA A 139 18.20 9.04 12.33
CA ALA A 139 17.19 10.09 12.41
C ALA A 139 17.76 11.47 12.06
N LYS A 140 19.00 11.79 12.48
CA LYS A 140 19.68 13.05 12.13
C LYS A 140 19.88 13.19 10.62
N VAL A 141 20.34 12.13 9.95
CA VAL A 141 20.50 12.12 8.48
C VAL A 141 19.16 12.39 7.80
N LEU A 142 18.09 11.72 8.24
CA LEU A 142 16.75 11.93 7.68
C LEU A 142 16.22 13.35 7.91
N THR A 143 16.49 13.96 9.07
CA THR A 143 16.06 15.33 9.36
C THR A 143 16.83 16.37 8.56
N ASN A 144 18.11 16.11 8.25
CA ASN A 144 18.94 17.01 7.43
C ASN A 144 18.42 17.07 5.99
N VAL A 145 18.02 15.93 5.43
CA VAL A 145 17.54 15.88 4.04
C VAL A 145 16.06 16.28 3.92
N SER A 146 15.22 15.90 4.89
CA SER A 146 13.79 16.22 4.86
C SER A 146 13.32 16.78 6.21
N PRO A 147 12.93 18.07 6.29
CA PRO A 147 12.49 18.69 7.54
C PRO A 147 11.28 17.98 8.14
N ALA A 148 11.19 17.98 9.48
CA ALA A 148 10.21 17.23 10.25
C ALA A 148 8.76 17.57 9.85
N GLY A 149 7.89 16.55 9.81
CA GLY A 149 6.43 16.72 9.66
C GLY A 149 5.78 15.87 8.57
N LYS A 150 6.49 15.57 7.47
CA LYS A 150 5.98 14.73 6.38
C LYS A 150 6.48 13.28 6.47
N ARG A 151 5.61 12.32 6.10
CA ARG A 151 6.00 10.90 5.93
C ARG A 151 7.08 10.79 4.85
N LEU A 152 8.08 9.97 5.11
CA LEU A 152 9.23 9.77 4.23
C LEU A 152 9.28 8.32 3.77
N LEU A 153 9.40 8.08 2.47
CA LEU A 153 9.79 6.77 1.97
C LEU A 153 11.31 6.75 1.77
N VAL A 154 12.01 5.81 2.38
CA VAL A 154 13.43 5.59 2.18
C VAL A 154 13.62 4.32 1.37
N VAL A 155 14.33 4.43 0.25
CA VAL A 155 14.48 3.33 -0.70
C VAL A 155 15.95 3.10 -0.99
N ASP A 156 16.35 1.84 -0.90
CA ASP A 156 17.69 1.39 -1.27
C ASP A 156 17.64 0.10 -2.10
N THR A 157 18.73 -0.27 -2.75
CA THR A 157 18.88 -1.56 -3.45
C THR A 157 19.07 -2.71 -2.47
N THR A 158 19.99 -2.52 -1.52
CA THR A 158 20.39 -3.49 -0.51
C THR A 158 20.63 -2.80 0.82
N TRP A 159 19.93 -3.25 1.86
CA TRP A 159 20.13 -2.70 3.19
C TRP A 159 21.24 -3.44 3.94
N SER A 160 22.15 -2.70 4.56
CA SER A 160 23.05 -3.27 5.56
C SER A 160 22.30 -3.54 6.88
N ASP A 161 22.68 -4.59 7.60
CA ASP A 161 22.04 -4.96 8.89
C ASP A 161 22.07 -3.80 9.90
N SER A 162 23.16 -3.01 9.90
CA SER A 162 23.27 -1.83 10.74
C SER A 162 22.20 -0.77 10.43
N VAL A 163 21.90 -0.55 9.15
CA VAL A 163 20.84 0.40 8.74
C VAL A 163 19.47 -0.15 9.12
N VAL A 164 19.20 -1.44 8.88
CA VAL A 164 17.91 -2.09 9.25
C VAL A 164 17.64 -1.97 10.75
N ARG A 165 18.65 -2.22 11.59
CA ARG A 165 18.53 -2.09 13.05
C ARG A 165 18.31 -0.65 13.49
N ALA A 166 18.98 0.31 12.83
CA ALA A 166 18.83 1.73 13.13
C ALA A 166 17.50 2.33 12.62
N SER A 167 16.85 1.70 11.65
CA SER A 167 15.71 2.28 10.92
C SER A 167 14.35 1.78 11.38
N ARG A 168 14.24 0.52 11.83
CA ARG A 168 12.96 -0.17 12.11
C ARG A 168 11.99 0.53 13.07
N ASN A 169 12.49 1.37 13.97
CA ASN A 169 11.68 2.04 15.00
C ASN A 169 11.23 3.47 14.60
N LEU A 170 11.58 3.94 13.40
CA LEU A 170 11.27 5.30 12.97
C LEU A 170 9.87 5.36 12.34
N SER A 171 8.86 5.74 13.13
CA SER A 171 7.46 5.84 12.69
C SER A 171 7.21 6.79 11.51
N ARG A 172 8.08 7.78 11.32
CA ARG A 172 8.02 8.76 10.22
C ARG A 172 8.46 8.16 8.87
N ALA A 173 9.35 7.17 8.89
CA ALA A 173 10.02 6.65 7.72
C ALA A 173 9.52 5.24 7.39
N ILE A 174 9.12 5.03 6.14
CA ILE A 174 8.81 3.72 5.59
C ILE A 174 10.02 3.29 4.78
N PHE A 175 10.50 2.07 5.00
CA PHE A 175 11.65 1.52 4.30
C PHE A 175 11.16 0.55 3.24
N SER A 176 11.71 0.65 2.03
CA SER A 176 11.39 -0.25 0.93
C SER A 176 12.63 -0.56 0.11
N ASN A 177 12.63 -1.72 -0.55
CA ASN A 177 13.64 -2.04 -1.55
C ASN A 177 13.22 -1.48 -2.90
N SER A 178 14.17 -1.05 -3.71
CA SER A 178 13.93 -0.63 -5.10
C SER A 178 13.15 -1.69 -5.90
N SER A 179 13.44 -2.98 -5.67
CA SER A 179 12.71 -4.10 -6.29
C SER A 179 11.23 -4.18 -5.90
N ASN A 180 10.88 -3.81 -4.65
CA ASN A 180 9.53 -3.95 -4.09
C ASN A 180 8.70 -2.67 -4.15
N LEU A 181 9.31 -1.57 -4.60
CA LEU A 181 8.66 -0.27 -4.72
C LEU A 181 7.40 -0.39 -5.61
N ASN A 182 6.29 0.22 -5.21
CA ASN A 182 5.04 0.19 -5.98
C ASN A 182 4.44 1.60 -6.08
N ALA A 183 3.49 1.79 -6.99
CA ALA A 183 2.84 3.09 -7.18
C ALA A 183 2.04 3.56 -5.94
N LEU A 184 1.53 2.63 -5.12
CA LEU A 184 0.81 2.96 -3.89
C LEU A 184 1.72 3.61 -2.85
N ASP A 185 2.94 3.11 -2.69
CA ASP A 185 3.91 3.60 -1.72
C ASP A 185 4.41 5.00 -2.11
N LEU A 186 4.61 5.23 -3.42
CA LEU A 186 4.94 6.54 -3.96
C LEU A 186 3.83 7.56 -3.67
N VAL A 187 2.57 7.24 -3.99
CA VAL A 187 1.44 8.17 -3.79
C VAL A 187 1.12 8.40 -2.30
N ARG A 188 1.37 7.41 -1.44
CA ARG A 188 1.14 7.54 0.01
C ARG A 188 2.16 8.46 0.70
N THR A 189 3.33 8.67 0.08
CA THR A 189 4.44 9.38 0.71
C THR A 189 4.77 10.67 -0.06
N PRO A 190 4.61 11.85 0.57
CA PRO A 190 4.84 13.13 -0.12
C PRO A 190 6.33 13.46 -0.34
N ARG A 191 7.23 12.72 0.31
CA ARG A 191 8.68 12.90 0.22
C ARG A 191 9.33 11.53 0.12
N ILE A 192 10.32 11.42 -0.75
CA ILE A 192 11.07 10.20 -0.97
C ILE A 192 12.56 10.48 -0.92
N LEU A 193 13.27 9.61 -0.23
CA LEU A 193 14.72 9.57 -0.11
C LEU A 193 15.23 8.26 -0.72
N ILE A 194 15.83 8.34 -1.89
CA ILE A 194 16.28 7.18 -2.67
C ILE A 194 17.81 7.20 -2.76
N SER A 195 18.48 6.05 -2.67
CA SER A 195 19.91 5.95 -3.00
C SER A 195 20.15 6.11 -4.51
N GLU A 196 21.31 6.60 -4.94
CA GLU A 196 21.62 6.75 -6.38
C GLU A 196 21.47 5.41 -7.13
N ASP A 197 22.00 4.32 -6.57
CA ASP A 197 21.82 2.96 -7.09
C ASP A 197 20.34 2.54 -7.11
N GLY A 198 19.60 2.91 -6.06
CA GLY A 198 18.17 2.64 -5.94
C GLY A 198 17.38 3.32 -7.04
N LEU A 199 17.70 4.58 -7.37
CA LEU A 199 17.03 5.34 -8.40
C LEU A 199 17.25 4.70 -9.78
N ASN A 200 18.50 4.37 -10.10
CA ASN A 200 18.85 3.76 -11.38
C ASN A 200 18.07 2.45 -11.59
N LYS A 201 18.03 1.58 -10.59
CA LYS A 201 17.27 0.32 -10.66
C LYS A 201 15.76 0.52 -10.79
N VAL A 202 15.21 1.54 -10.14
CA VAL A 202 13.78 1.89 -10.28
C VAL A 202 13.48 2.41 -11.68
N LEU A 203 14.35 3.24 -12.24
CA LEU A 203 14.22 3.79 -13.60
C LEU A 203 14.34 2.68 -14.66
N GLU A 204 15.26 1.73 -14.49
CA GLU A 204 15.36 0.55 -15.35
C GLU A 204 14.08 -0.28 -15.33
N ARG A 205 13.52 -0.55 -14.14
CA ARG A 205 12.26 -1.30 -13.98
C ARG A 205 11.05 -0.54 -14.54
N ALA A 206 11.14 0.79 -14.56
CA ALA A 206 10.12 1.62 -15.18
C ALA A 206 10.19 1.55 -16.71
N LYS A 207 11.38 1.41 -17.31
CA LYS A 207 11.59 1.36 -18.77
C LYS A 207 11.37 -0.04 -19.36
N ASN A 208 11.90 -1.07 -18.73
CA ASN A 208 11.83 -2.48 -19.17
C ASN A 208 10.48 -3.10 -18.83
#